data_AF-A0A1W1CV17-F1
#
_entry.id   AF-A0A1W1CV17-F1
#
_cell.length_a   1.000
_cell.length_b   1.000
_cell.length_c   1.000
_cell.angle_alpha   90.00
_cell.angle_beta   90.00
_cell.angle_gamma   90.00
#
_symmetry.space_group_name_H-M   'P 1'
#
loop_
_entity.id
_entity.type
_entity.pdbx_description
1 polymer ?
#
loop_
_entity_poly.entity_id
_entity_poly.type
_entity_poly.pdbx_seq_one_letter_code
_entity_poly.pdbx_strand_id
1 'polypeptide(L)'
;MGVVFTSTIKVDDAGKWFIEIEDATDSDDIRKEVCFDLDEYETKIEEMGSDYGGHIDEVRWLKDENVPPFVVDEIRVKMAEQRAKIEEKLGEPITPVTDKKLT
;
A
#
# COMPACT_ATOMS: atom_id res chain seq x y z
N MET A 1 12.79 3.62 -15.63
CA MET A 1 11.57 2.83 -15.35
C MET A 1 10.80 3.56 -14.27
N GLY A 2 9.47 3.51 -14.30
CA GLY A 2 8.68 3.89 -13.13
C GLY A 2 8.61 2.71 -12.17
N VAL A 3 8.75 2.96 -10.88
CA VAL A 3 8.68 1.95 -9.82
C VAL A 3 7.20 1.71 -9.52
N VAL A 4 6.73 0.50 -9.82
CA VAL A 4 5.32 0.14 -9.70
C VAL A 4 5.19 -1.06 -8.79
N PHE A 5 4.48 -0.90 -7.67
CA PHE A 5 4.12 -2.01 -6.78
C PHE A 5 2.64 -2.33 -6.88
N THR A 6 2.29 -3.60 -6.74
CA THR A 6 0.92 -4.08 -6.70
C THR A 6 0.62 -4.67 -5.33
N SER A 7 -0.19 -3.98 -4.53
CA SER A 7 -0.64 -4.41 -3.20
C SER A 7 -2.00 -5.09 -3.31
N THR A 8 -2.05 -6.39 -3.07
CA THR A 8 -3.28 -7.19 -3.13
C THR A 8 -3.72 -7.60 -1.73
N ILE A 9 -4.91 -7.16 -1.33
CA ILE A 9 -5.54 -7.55 -0.07
C ILE A 9 -6.13 -8.96 -0.26
N LYS A 10 -5.76 -9.89 0.61
CA LYS A 10 -6.27 -11.27 0.65
C LYS A 10 -6.73 -11.60 2.07
N VAL A 11 -7.55 -12.64 2.19
CA VAL A 11 -8.01 -13.17 3.48
C VAL A 11 -7.66 -14.65 3.53
N ASP A 12 -7.01 -15.05 4.61
CA ASP A 12 -6.63 -16.43 4.88
C ASP A 12 -7.83 -17.27 5.38
N ASP A 13 -7.73 -18.59 5.34
CA ASP A 13 -8.73 -19.53 5.86
C ASP A 13 -9.08 -19.27 7.35
N ALA A 14 -8.17 -18.67 8.12
CA ALA A 14 -8.44 -18.22 9.49
C ALA A 14 -9.34 -16.97 9.59
N GLY A 15 -9.75 -16.37 8.48
CA GLY A 15 -10.51 -15.11 8.42
C GLY A 15 -9.66 -13.87 8.72
N LYS A 16 -8.33 -14.01 8.74
CA LYS A 16 -7.39 -12.90 8.92
C LYS A 16 -6.98 -12.35 7.57
N TRP A 17 -6.98 -11.04 7.44
CA TRP A 17 -6.53 -10.39 6.22
C TRP A 17 -5.02 -10.23 6.19
N PHE A 18 -4.45 -10.20 5.01
CA PHE A 18 -3.04 -9.93 4.75
C PHE A 18 -2.91 -9.17 3.43
N ILE A 19 -1.80 -8.45 3.25
CA ILE A 19 -1.50 -7.68 2.06
C ILE A 19 -0.29 -8.33 1.39
N GLU A 20 -0.43 -8.69 0.13
CA GLU A 20 0.67 -9.17 -0.71
C GLU A 20 1.17 -8.02 -1.58
N ILE A 21 2.43 -7.64 -1.42
CA ILE A 21 3.12 -6.62 -2.22
C ILE A 21 3.87 -7.35 -3.33
N GLU A 22 3.55 -7.05 -4.58
CA GLU A 22 4.23 -7.56 -5.75
C GLU A 22 4.98 -6.43 -6.45
N ASP A 23 6.26 -6.62 -6.72
CA ASP A 23 7.05 -5.73 -7.55
C ASP A 23 6.70 -5.94 -9.02
N ALA A 24 6.03 -4.95 -9.60
CA ALA A 24 5.67 -4.92 -11.01
C ALA A 24 6.62 -4.01 -11.83
N THR A 25 7.72 -3.55 -11.22
CA THR A 25 8.75 -2.72 -11.85
C THR A 25 9.61 -3.54 -12.80
N ASP A 26 9.98 -4.76 -12.38
CA ASP A 26 10.82 -5.67 -13.15
C ASP A 26 10.02 -6.88 -13.63
N SER A 27 10.09 -7.17 -14.92
CA SER A 27 9.34 -8.28 -15.54
C SER A 27 10.07 -9.62 -15.39
N ASP A 28 11.36 -9.57 -15.05
CA ASP A 28 12.23 -10.75 -14.90
C ASP A 28 12.37 -11.22 -13.43
N ASP A 29 12.23 -10.33 -12.44
CA ASP A 29 12.29 -10.65 -11.01
C ASP A 29 11.02 -10.15 -10.28
N ILE A 30 9.94 -10.95 -10.33
CA ILE A 30 8.69 -10.64 -9.62
C ILE A 30 8.88 -10.94 -8.14
N ARG A 31 9.35 -9.96 -7.37
CA ARG A 31 9.43 -10.06 -5.92
C ARG A 31 8.04 -9.94 -5.31
N LYS A 32 7.69 -10.88 -4.43
CA LYS A 32 6.43 -10.86 -3.69
C LYS A 32 6.69 -10.96 -2.21
N GLU A 33 6.18 -9.99 -1.47
CA GLU A 33 6.25 -9.94 -0.02
C GLU A 33 4.85 -10.01 0.58
N VAL A 34 4.69 -10.86 1.61
CA VAL A 34 3.42 -10.98 2.35
C VAL A 34 3.55 -10.22 3.66
N CYS A 35 2.54 -9.42 3.98
CA CYS A 35 2.43 -8.59 5.17
C CYS A 35 1.13 -8.93 5.89
N PHE A 36 1.19 -9.28 7.16
CA PHE A 36 0.00 -9.61 7.95
C PHE A 36 -0.63 -8.39 8.62
N ASP A 37 0.14 -7.31 8.73
CA ASP A 37 -0.27 -6.06 9.35
C ASP A 37 0.25 -4.86 8.55
N LEU A 38 -0.30 -3.68 8.85
CA LEU A 38 0.06 -2.44 8.17
C LEU A 38 1.44 -1.88 8.54
N ASP A 39 1.93 -2.17 9.74
CA ASP A 39 3.30 -1.84 10.17
C ASP A 39 4.32 -2.62 9.32
N GLU A 40 4.06 -3.92 9.10
CA GLU A 40 4.89 -4.74 8.22
C GLU A 40 4.82 -4.24 6.78
N TYR A 41 3.61 -3.89 6.31
CA TYR A 41 3.43 -3.30 4.99
C TYR A 41 4.25 -2.03 4.80
N GLU A 42 4.19 -1.09 5.74
CA GLU A 42 4.92 0.18 5.69
C GLU A 42 6.43 -0.05 5.67
N THR A 43 6.93 -0.95 6.53
CA THR A 43 8.36 -1.29 6.56
C THR A 43 8.80 -1.90 5.24
N LYS A 44 8.06 -2.89 4.72
CA LYS A 44 8.44 -3.60 3.49
C LYS A 44 8.30 -2.73 2.24
N ILE A 45 7.24 -1.94 2.11
CA ILE A 45 7.06 -1.05 0.96
C ILE A 45 8.16 0.03 0.96
N GLU A 46 8.59 0.50 2.13
CA GLU A 46 9.71 1.44 2.26
C GLU A 46 11.05 0.78 1.92
N GLU A 47 11.31 -0.44 2.40
CA GLU A 47 12.51 -1.22 2.05
C GLU A 47 12.57 -1.48 0.53
N MET A 48 11.47 -1.98 -0.06
CA MET A 48 11.36 -2.21 -1.49
C MET A 48 11.51 -0.89 -2.28
N GLY A 49 10.90 0.19 -1.81
CA GLY A 49 11.07 1.52 -2.41
C GLY A 49 12.51 2.05 -2.28
N SER A 50 13.19 1.73 -1.18
CA SER A 50 14.57 2.12 -0.91
C SER A 50 15.56 1.45 -1.87
N ASP A 51 15.31 0.21 -2.31
CA ASP A 51 16.07 -0.43 -3.39
C ASP A 51 16.06 0.41 -4.68
N TYR A 52 14.97 1.16 -4.90
CA TYR A 52 14.80 2.08 -6.03
C TYR A 52 15.12 3.55 -5.70
N GLY A 53 15.83 3.81 -4.60
CA GLY A 53 16.23 5.16 -4.19
C GLY A 53 15.16 5.93 -3.40
N GLY A 54 14.18 5.23 -2.83
CA GLY A 54 13.10 5.81 -2.03
C GLY A 54 11.98 6.46 -2.85
N HIS A 55 11.95 6.19 -4.15
CA HIS A 55 10.96 6.74 -5.07
C HIS A 55 10.03 5.64 -5.56
N ILE A 56 8.75 5.77 -5.20
CA ILE A 56 7.68 4.90 -5.71
C ILE A 56 6.79 5.76 -6.61
N ASP A 57 6.69 5.41 -7.89
CA ASP A 57 5.86 6.15 -8.84
C ASP A 57 4.38 5.80 -8.69
N GLU A 58 4.07 4.50 -8.55
CA GLU A 58 2.68 4.02 -8.47
C GLU A 58 2.55 2.81 -7.54
N VAL A 59 1.51 2.82 -6.70
CA VAL A 59 1.09 1.64 -5.94
C VAL A 59 -0.33 1.27 -6.35
N ARG A 60 -0.48 0.12 -7.00
CA ARG A 60 -1.77 -0.43 -7.41
C ARG A 60 -2.39 -1.20 -6.26
N TRP A 61 -3.61 -0.84 -5.89
CA TRP A 61 -4.38 -1.54 -4.87
C TRP A 61 -5.38 -2.49 -5.49
N LEU A 62 -5.24 -3.77 -5.18
CA LEU A 62 -6.12 -4.84 -5.59
C LEU A 62 -6.73 -5.51 -4.35
N LYS A 63 -7.86 -6.16 -4.53
CA LYS A 63 -8.48 -7.00 -3.50
C LYS A 63 -8.89 -8.32 -4.12
N ASP A 64 -8.75 -9.39 -3.35
CA ASP A 64 -9.28 -10.69 -3.73
C ASP A 64 -10.82 -10.71 -3.65
N GLU A 65 -11.44 -11.64 -4.37
CA GLU A 65 -12.91 -11.80 -4.37
C GLU A 65 -13.41 -12.33 -3.03
N ASN A 66 -12.57 -13.07 -2.30
CA ASN A 66 -12.88 -13.62 -0.98
C ASN A 66 -12.83 -12.55 0.14
N VAL A 67 -12.32 -11.35 -0.14
CA VAL A 67 -12.19 -10.31 0.91
C VAL A 67 -13.56 -9.72 1.26
N PRO A 68 -14.03 -9.88 2.51
CA PRO A 68 -15.25 -9.25 2.96
C PRO A 68 -15.15 -7.73 2.94
N PRO A 69 -16.25 -7.00 2.67
CA PRO A 69 -16.22 -5.54 2.64
C PRO A 69 -15.75 -4.91 3.97
N PHE A 70 -16.09 -5.52 5.11
CA PHE A 70 -15.67 -5.00 6.43
C PHE A 70 -14.14 -4.99 6.60
N VAL A 71 -13.43 -5.95 6.00
CA VAL A 71 -11.96 -6.01 6.03
C VAL A 71 -11.38 -4.84 5.24
N VAL A 72 -11.96 -4.55 4.08
CA VAL A 72 -11.52 -3.42 3.26
C VAL A 72 -11.74 -2.09 3.99
N ASP A 73 -12.88 -1.94 4.67
CA ASP A 73 -13.15 -0.75 5.49
C ASP A 73 -12.17 -0.64 6.67
N GLU A 74 -11.85 -1.75 7.34
CA GLU A 74 -10.85 -1.77 8.41
C GLU A 74 -9.48 -1.31 7.89
N ILE A 75 -9.01 -1.86 6.78
CA ILE A 75 -7.72 -1.49 6.17
C ILE A 75 -7.73 -0.01 5.74
N ARG A 76 -8.84 0.49 5.17
CA ARG A 76 -8.97 1.90 4.79
C ARG A 76 -8.86 2.83 5.99
N VAL A 77 -9.51 2.49 7.10
CA VAL A 77 -9.43 3.28 8.34
C VAL A 77 -7.99 3.28 8.86
N LYS A 78 -7.37 2.11 8.98
CA LYS A 78 -6.01 2.01 9.48
C LYS A 78 -4.99 2.72 8.58
N MET A 79 -5.14 2.62 7.26
CA MET A 79 -4.33 3.38 6.29
C MET A 79 -4.51 4.89 6.45
N ALA A 80 -5.75 5.36 6.65
CA ALA A 80 -6.00 6.77 6.90
C ALA A 80 -5.37 7.25 8.21
N GLU A 81 -5.38 6.42 9.26
CA GLU A 81 -4.73 6.71 10.54
C GLU A 81 -3.19 6.76 10.40
N GLN A 82 -2.59 5.78 9.74
CA GLN A 82 -1.15 5.79 9.44
C GLN A 82 -0.76 7.02 8.63
N ARG A 83 -1.51 7.31 7.58
CA ARG A 83 -1.31 8.49 6.74
C ARG A 83 -1.34 9.77 7.57
N ALA A 84 -2.33 9.93 8.44
CA ALA A 84 -2.42 11.08 9.34
C ALA A 84 -1.21 11.19 10.28
N LYS A 85 -0.69 10.05 10.80
CA LYS A 85 0.53 10.03 11.61
C LYS A 85 1.77 10.45 10.81
N ILE A 86 1.88 10.01 9.56
CA ILE A 86 2.99 10.38 8.67
C ILE A 86 2.90 11.87 8.34
N GLU A 87 1.71 12.39 8.01
CA GLU A 87 1.48 13.82 7.77
C GLU A 87 1.80 14.67 9.01
N GLU A 88 1.43 14.21 10.20
CA GLU A 88 1.76 14.90 11.45
C GLU A 88 3.27 14.92 11.70
N LYS A 89 3.99 13.84 11.35
CA LYS A 89 5.45 13.76 11.47
C LYS A 89 6.19 14.57 10.41
N LEU A 90 5.76 14.54 9.15
CA LEU A 90 6.38 15.27 8.04
C LEU A 90 6.02 16.76 8.06
N GLY A 91 4.86 17.12 8.62
CA GLY A 91 4.31 18.47 8.57
C GLY A 91 3.76 18.86 7.19
N GLU A 92 3.71 17.94 6.23
CA GLU A 92 3.26 18.17 4.86
C GLU A 92 2.22 17.12 4.44
N PRO A 93 1.16 17.51 3.71
CA PRO A 93 0.16 16.57 3.23
C PRO A 93 0.72 15.69 2.12
N ILE A 94 0.81 14.39 2.36
CA ILE A 94 1.28 13.38 1.38
C ILE A 94 0.23 13.06 0.29
N THR A 95 -0.99 13.60 0.37
CA THR A 95 -1.91 13.54 -0.77
C THR A 95 -1.70 14.77 -1.63
N PRO A 96 -1.63 14.62 -2.95
CA PRO A 96 -2.17 15.66 -3.78
C PRO A 96 -3.65 15.77 -3.37
N VAL A 97 -3.99 16.81 -2.60
CA VAL A 97 -5.34 17.33 -2.68
C VAL A 97 -5.58 17.49 -4.17
N THR A 98 -6.47 16.67 -4.73
CA THR A 98 -7.01 17.01 -6.03
C THR A 98 -7.57 18.40 -5.82
N ASP A 99 -6.84 19.41 -6.29
CA ASP A 99 -7.37 20.73 -6.55
C ASP A 99 -8.56 20.47 -7.48
N LYS A 100 -9.72 20.24 -6.87
CA LYS A 100 -10.99 20.54 -7.50
C LYS A 100 -10.89 22.03 -7.75
N LYS A 101 -10.29 22.37 -8.89
CA LYS A 101 -10.51 23.63 -9.56
C LYS A 101 -11.98 23.60 -9.99
N LEU A 102 -12.84 23.78 -8.99
CA LEU A 102 -14.24 24.02 -9.19
C LEU A 102 -14.32 25.50 -9.53
N THR A 103 -14.53 25.75 -10.82
CA THR A 103 -14.84 27.04 -11.47
C THR A 103 -13.65 27.89 -11.89
#